data_AF-A0AAP2W522-F1
#
_entry.id   AF-A0AAP2W522-F1
#
_cell.length_a   1.000
_cell.length_b   1.000
_cell.length_c   1.000
_cell.angle_alpha   90.00
_cell.angle_beta   90.00
_cell.angle_gamma   90.00
#
_symmetry.space_group_name_H-M   'P 1'
#
loop_
_entity.id
_entity.type
_entity.pdbx_description
1 polymer ?
#
loop_
_entity_poly.entity_id
_entity_poly.type
_entity_poly.pdbx_seq_one_letter_code
_entity_poly.pdbx_strand_id
1 'polypeptide(L)'
;MRLRSTEANRATIWIELQEKINFCDLGGLIIGGNQQAMESELITRRFDIPLTGIEALQLDDSEVLDDIDTFFKPSELENKYYLMTALEGPLYVIVYANDVFHIFEVVESLSESTSIILSKKETLDSEGFVKWWSSRKRTEQYKATFEARPLQNKTIFDNVLESKGVAWGGNIDGAIIDEEGNISAIIEIRHSRSFAITSYDPNNFFRGTFRRPGDYMTWLPLVYFSSRINIPLFLVTFSDVSGSEGKCGVAVISSMSKRGLKYKNGPPNSNILNSSNELKKWIEDNINEDTPTLNIDS
;
A
#
# COMPACT_ATOMS: atom_id res chain seq x y z
N MET A 1 -20.19 -2.78 -10.79
CA MET A 1 -18.72 -2.77 -10.66
C MET A 1 -18.28 -2.72 -9.21
N ARG A 2 -17.25 -3.51 -8.84
CA ARG A 2 -16.55 -3.39 -7.55
C ARG A 2 -15.04 -3.35 -7.77
N LEU A 3 -14.44 -2.16 -7.63
CA LEU A 3 -13.00 -2.04 -7.43
C LEU A 3 -12.66 -2.63 -6.07
N ARG A 4 -11.67 -3.52 -6.01
CA ARG A 4 -11.17 -4.01 -4.73
C ARG A 4 -10.37 -2.88 -4.09
N SER A 5 -10.97 -2.18 -3.14
CA SER A 5 -10.27 -1.24 -2.26
C SER A 5 -10.32 -1.73 -0.80
N THR A 6 -9.26 -1.44 -0.05
CA THR A 6 -9.20 -1.73 1.40
C THR A 6 -9.87 -0.65 2.24
N GLU A 7 -10.20 0.51 1.67
CA GLU A 7 -10.57 1.70 2.43
C GLU A 7 -11.94 2.22 2.04
N ALA A 8 -12.94 1.94 2.88
CA ALA A 8 -14.30 2.46 2.73
C ALA A 8 -14.58 3.71 3.58
N ASN A 9 -13.61 4.19 4.37
CA ASN A 9 -13.78 5.33 5.27
C ASN A 9 -12.46 6.11 5.42
N ARG A 10 -12.23 7.07 4.52
CA ARG A 10 -11.10 7.99 4.61
C ARG A 10 -11.53 9.24 5.37
N ALA A 11 -10.71 9.71 6.31
CA ALA A 11 -10.98 10.96 7.03
C ALA A 11 -11.02 12.15 6.06
N THR A 12 -11.86 13.16 6.32
CA THR A 12 -12.03 14.32 5.41
C THR A 12 -10.73 15.01 5.05
N ILE A 13 -9.83 15.21 6.04
CA ILE A 13 -8.49 15.79 5.80
C ILE A 13 -7.69 15.01 4.77
N TRP A 14 -7.81 13.68 4.77
CA TRP A 14 -7.09 12.83 3.84
C TRP A 14 -7.62 12.98 2.41
N ILE A 15 -8.94 12.98 2.25
CA ILE A 15 -9.58 13.19 0.94
C ILE A 15 -9.17 14.55 0.37
N GLU A 16 -9.25 15.61 1.18
CA GLU A 16 -8.81 16.95 0.76
C GLU A 16 -7.32 17.02 0.43
N LEU A 17 -6.47 16.23 1.10
CA LEU A 17 -5.05 16.17 0.78
C LEU A 17 -4.83 15.53 -0.59
N GLN A 18 -5.52 14.44 -0.91
CA GLN A 18 -5.42 13.74 -2.19
C GLN A 18 -5.77 14.63 -3.39
N GLU A 19 -6.56 15.69 -3.18
CA GLU A 19 -6.86 16.70 -4.20
C GLU A 19 -5.76 17.77 -4.36
N LYS A 20 -4.82 17.87 -3.41
CA LYS A 20 -3.83 18.95 -3.29
C LYS A 20 -2.38 18.51 -3.54
N ILE A 21 -2.10 17.21 -3.50
CA ILE A 21 -0.79 16.63 -3.77
C ILE A 21 -0.92 15.56 -4.84
N ASN A 22 0.10 15.43 -5.71
CA ASN A 22 0.12 14.34 -6.67
C ASN A 22 0.44 13.04 -5.94
N PHE A 23 -0.45 12.07 -6.07
CA PHE A 23 -0.54 10.95 -5.16
C PHE A 23 -1.02 9.69 -5.86
N CYS A 24 -0.52 8.53 -5.45
CA CYS A 24 -1.15 7.25 -5.75
C CYS A 24 -1.12 6.29 -4.57
N ASP A 25 -2.16 5.47 -4.43
CA ASP A 25 -2.15 4.28 -3.60
C ASP A 25 -1.81 3.04 -4.46
N LEU A 26 -1.64 1.88 -3.84
CA LEU A 26 -1.54 0.61 -4.55
C LEU A 26 -2.38 -0.45 -3.85
N GLY A 27 -3.37 -0.99 -4.56
CA GLY A 27 -4.34 -1.94 -4.00
C GLY A 27 -3.71 -3.27 -3.58
N GLY A 28 -2.64 -3.70 -4.24
CA GLY A 28 -1.96 -4.96 -3.93
C GLY A 28 -0.48 -4.91 -4.30
N LEU A 29 0.35 -5.38 -3.38
CA LEU A 29 1.78 -5.52 -3.55
C LEU A 29 2.19 -6.91 -3.07
N ILE A 30 2.73 -7.68 -4.01
CA ILE A 30 3.32 -8.98 -3.75
C ILE A 30 4.83 -8.81 -3.60
N ILE A 31 5.36 -9.37 -2.52
CA ILE A 31 6.79 -9.45 -2.25
C ILE A 31 7.20 -10.90 -2.39
N GLY A 32 8.13 -11.17 -3.31
CA GLY A 32 8.65 -12.50 -3.61
C GLY A 32 9.73 -12.99 -2.65
N GLY A 33 9.79 -12.49 -1.42
CA GLY A 33 10.79 -12.84 -0.42
C GLY A 33 10.19 -12.85 0.98
N ASN A 34 10.65 -13.78 1.84
CA ASN A 34 10.17 -13.89 3.22
C ASN A 34 10.76 -12.78 4.12
N GLN A 35 10.35 -12.75 5.38
CA GLN A 35 10.85 -11.80 6.39
C GLN A 35 12.38 -11.75 6.43
N GLN A 36 13.03 -12.91 6.52
CA GLN A 36 14.48 -13.01 6.65
C GLN A 36 15.21 -12.45 5.42
N ALA A 37 14.67 -12.69 4.23
CA ALA A 37 15.20 -12.14 2.99
C ALA A 37 15.11 -10.60 2.99
N MET A 38 13.94 -10.04 3.32
CA MET A 38 13.76 -8.58 3.40
C MET A 38 14.69 -7.94 4.43
N GLU A 39 14.80 -8.54 5.63
CA GLU A 39 15.73 -8.08 6.65
C GLU A 39 17.17 -8.11 6.15
N SER A 40 17.60 -9.22 5.53
CA SER A 40 18.94 -9.37 4.96
C SER A 40 19.25 -8.30 3.92
N GLU A 41 18.36 -8.07 2.97
CA GLU A 41 18.58 -7.10 1.89
C GLU A 41 18.55 -5.65 2.38
N LEU A 42 17.74 -5.34 3.40
CA LEU A 42 17.77 -4.04 4.08
C LEU A 42 19.14 -3.76 4.72
N ILE A 43 19.76 -4.79 5.31
CA ILE A 43 21.08 -4.70 5.95
C ILE A 43 22.17 -4.58 4.88
N THR A 44 22.11 -5.41 3.84
CA THR A 44 23.16 -5.46 2.80
C THR A 44 22.98 -4.44 1.68
N ARG A 45 21.83 -3.75 1.63
CA ARG A 45 21.44 -2.81 0.56
C ARG A 45 21.50 -3.43 -0.84
N ARG A 46 20.96 -4.64 -1.01
CA ARG A 46 20.97 -5.42 -2.26
C ARG A 46 19.55 -5.82 -2.66
N PHE A 47 18.70 -4.86 -3.00
CA PHE A 47 17.24 -5.04 -3.13
C PHE A 47 16.81 -5.94 -4.30
N ASP A 48 17.16 -7.22 -4.25
CA ASP A 48 16.98 -8.23 -5.29
C ASP A 48 15.64 -8.98 -5.17
N ILE A 49 14.90 -8.81 -4.06
CA ILE A 49 13.57 -9.40 -3.92
C ILE A 49 12.61 -8.85 -4.99
N PRO A 50 11.98 -9.72 -5.79
CA PRO A 50 11.05 -9.28 -6.81
C PRO A 50 9.77 -8.74 -6.18
N LEU A 51 9.29 -7.61 -6.72
CA LEU A 51 8.06 -6.95 -6.33
C LEU A 51 7.05 -7.02 -7.47
N THR A 52 5.77 -7.04 -7.15
CA THR A 52 4.70 -7.01 -8.17
C THR A 52 3.52 -6.22 -7.66
N GLY A 53 3.19 -5.14 -8.36
CA GLY A 53 2.02 -4.31 -8.09
C GLY A 53 0.79 -4.90 -8.76
N ILE A 54 -0.35 -4.79 -8.10
CA ILE A 54 -1.62 -5.37 -8.54
C ILE A 54 -2.77 -4.44 -8.21
N GLU A 55 -3.59 -4.18 -9.22
CA GLU A 55 -4.94 -3.65 -9.08
C GLU A 55 -5.97 -4.72 -9.47
N ALA A 56 -7.14 -4.70 -8.84
CA ALA A 56 -8.16 -5.73 -9.03
C ALA A 56 -9.57 -5.15 -9.21
N LEU A 57 -10.24 -5.57 -10.29
CA LEU A 57 -11.56 -5.13 -10.68
C LEU A 57 -12.49 -6.33 -10.83
N GLN A 58 -13.63 -6.30 -10.13
CA GLN A 58 -14.70 -7.27 -10.35
C GLN A 58 -15.84 -6.59 -11.13
N LEU A 59 -16.11 -7.09 -12.32
CA LEU A 59 -17.22 -6.65 -13.15
C LEU A 59 -18.51 -7.38 -12.76
N ASP A 60 -19.64 -6.68 -12.81
CA ASP A 60 -20.96 -7.31 -12.73
C ASP A 60 -21.36 -7.88 -14.11
N ASP A 61 -22.32 -8.80 -14.17
CA ASP A 61 -22.71 -9.55 -15.39
C ASP A 61 -23.09 -8.67 -16.59
N SER A 62 -23.49 -7.41 -16.35
CA SER A 62 -23.87 -6.45 -17.39
C SER A 62 -22.73 -5.55 -17.88
N GLU A 63 -21.55 -5.64 -17.27
CA GLU A 63 -20.41 -4.77 -17.55
C GLU A 63 -19.43 -5.46 -18.50
N VAL A 64 -18.95 -4.70 -19.50
CA VAL A 64 -17.96 -5.17 -20.47
C VAL A 64 -16.67 -4.41 -20.24
N LEU A 65 -15.54 -5.11 -20.35
CA LEU A 65 -14.22 -4.50 -20.33
C LEU A 65 -13.93 -3.83 -21.68
N ASP A 66 -14.54 -2.66 -21.91
CA ASP A 66 -14.40 -1.94 -23.19
C ASP A 66 -13.22 -0.95 -23.19
N ASP A 67 -13.00 -0.19 -22.10
CA ASP A 67 -11.92 0.80 -22.02
C ASP A 67 -11.39 0.98 -20.59
N ILE A 68 -10.06 1.06 -20.45
CA ILE A 68 -9.33 1.24 -19.19
C ILE A 68 -9.72 2.54 -18.47
N ASP A 69 -9.99 3.59 -19.24
CA ASP A 69 -10.35 4.93 -18.76
C ASP A 69 -11.71 4.92 -18.02
N THR A 70 -12.49 3.85 -18.21
CA THR A 70 -13.73 3.60 -17.48
C THR A 70 -13.48 3.20 -16.02
N PHE A 71 -12.28 2.68 -15.71
CA PHE A 71 -11.98 2.02 -14.43
C PHE A 71 -10.98 2.78 -13.58
N PHE A 72 -9.99 3.42 -14.22
CA PHE A 72 -9.01 4.27 -13.56
C PHE A 72 -9.00 5.62 -14.27
N LYS A 73 -8.83 6.70 -13.53
CA LYS A 73 -8.44 7.94 -14.20
C LYS A 73 -7.07 7.71 -14.86
N PRO A 74 -6.82 8.20 -16.09
CA PRO A 74 -5.54 7.98 -16.76
C PRO A 74 -4.33 8.27 -15.88
N SER A 75 -4.36 9.39 -15.14
CA SER A 75 -3.30 9.80 -14.22
C SER A 75 -3.13 8.88 -13.01
N GLU A 76 -4.19 8.21 -12.53
CA GLU A 76 -4.08 7.29 -11.38
C GLU A 76 -3.30 6.03 -11.76
N LEU A 77 -3.58 5.45 -12.91
CA LEU A 77 -2.88 4.25 -13.35
C LEU A 77 -1.44 4.55 -13.78
N GLU A 78 -1.22 5.71 -14.42
CA GLU A 78 0.11 6.19 -14.78
C GLU A 78 0.98 6.41 -13.53
N ASN A 79 0.44 7.05 -12.51
CA ASN A 79 1.13 7.21 -11.22
C ASN A 79 1.49 5.88 -10.57
N LYS A 80 0.57 4.89 -10.58
CA LYS A 80 0.83 3.53 -10.08
C LYS A 80 1.90 2.82 -10.91
N TYR A 81 1.91 3.03 -12.22
CA TYR A 81 2.93 2.48 -13.11
C TYR A 81 4.30 3.07 -12.78
N TYR A 82 4.43 4.39 -12.64
CA TYR A 82 5.69 5.02 -12.25
C TYR A 82 6.19 4.58 -10.87
N LEU A 83 5.29 4.39 -9.90
CA LEU A 83 5.63 3.78 -8.61
C LEU A 83 6.24 2.39 -8.79
N MET A 84 5.62 1.53 -9.59
CA MET A 84 6.11 0.18 -9.81
C MET A 84 7.40 0.13 -10.63
N THR A 85 7.58 1.04 -11.59
CA THR A 85 8.83 1.22 -12.34
C THR A 85 9.96 1.65 -11.42
N ALA A 86 9.73 2.60 -10.51
CA ALA A 86 10.71 3.00 -9.50
C ALA A 86 11.10 1.82 -8.58
N LEU A 87 10.14 0.95 -8.26
CA LEU A 87 10.34 -0.28 -7.49
C LEU A 87 10.92 -1.44 -8.32
N GLU A 88 11.22 -1.23 -9.60
CA GLU A 88 11.72 -2.23 -10.55
C GLU A 88 10.85 -3.49 -10.62
N GLY A 89 9.52 -3.31 -10.52
CA GLY A 89 8.55 -4.40 -10.56
C GLY A 89 7.45 -4.14 -11.60
N PRO A 90 6.81 -5.19 -12.13
CA PRO A 90 5.66 -5.02 -13.01
C PRO A 90 4.42 -4.56 -12.22
N LEU A 91 3.54 -3.84 -12.92
CA LEU A 91 2.17 -3.55 -12.48
C LEU A 91 1.20 -4.40 -13.30
N TYR A 92 0.31 -5.12 -12.62
CA TYR A 92 -0.79 -5.86 -13.25
C TYR A 92 -2.15 -5.28 -12.87
N VAL A 93 -3.08 -5.30 -13.82
CA VAL A 93 -4.51 -5.15 -13.58
C VAL A 93 -5.17 -6.50 -13.77
N ILE A 94 -5.91 -6.94 -12.76
CA ILE A 94 -6.62 -8.22 -12.75
C ILE A 94 -8.11 -7.94 -12.81
N VAL A 95 -8.77 -8.44 -13.85
CA VAL A 95 -10.21 -8.26 -14.04
C VAL A 95 -10.90 -9.61 -13.88
N TYR A 96 -11.89 -9.71 -12.99
CA TYR A 96 -12.79 -10.85 -12.94
C TYR A 96 -14.09 -10.52 -13.66
N ALA A 97 -14.44 -11.32 -14.66
CA ALA A 97 -15.68 -11.23 -15.40
C ALA A 97 -16.06 -12.61 -15.96
N ASN A 98 -17.35 -12.94 -16.04
CA ASN A 98 -17.84 -14.19 -16.64
C ASN A 98 -17.11 -15.45 -16.11
N ASP A 99 -16.91 -15.52 -14.79
CA ASP A 99 -16.23 -16.62 -14.09
C ASP A 99 -14.77 -16.88 -14.48
N VAL A 100 -14.11 -15.90 -15.09
CA VAL A 100 -12.69 -15.96 -15.45
C VAL A 100 -11.92 -14.73 -14.98
N PHE A 101 -10.63 -14.93 -14.70
CA PHE A 101 -9.67 -13.91 -14.35
C PHE A 101 -8.85 -13.52 -15.59
N HIS A 102 -8.95 -12.28 -16.02
CA HIS A 102 -8.12 -11.71 -17.07
C HIS A 102 -6.94 -10.96 -16.45
N ILE A 103 -5.73 -11.32 -16.85
CA ILE A 103 -4.50 -10.70 -16.37
C ILE A 103 -3.95 -9.77 -17.44
N PHE A 104 -3.81 -8.50 -17.10
CA PHE A 104 -3.20 -7.47 -17.94
C PHE A 104 -1.95 -6.93 -17.27
N GLU A 105 -0.87 -6.80 -18.02
CA GLU A 105 0.29 -6.02 -17.60
C GLU A 105 0.12 -4.57 -18.08
N VAL A 106 0.37 -3.61 -17.19
CA VAL A 106 0.46 -2.20 -17.56
C VAL A 106 1.84 -1.95 -18.14
N VAL A 107 1.89 -1.48 -19.39
CA VAL A 107 3.14 -1.20 -20.09
C VAL A 107 3.07 0.17 -20.77
N GLU A 108 4.22 0.79 -21.01
CA GLU A 108 4.30 1.99 -21.84
C GLU A 108 3.80 1.73 -23.26
N SER A 109 3.06 2.70 -23.80
CA SER A 109 2.67 2.69 -25.21
C SER A 109 3.82 3.15 -26.08
N LEU A 110 3.94 2.55 -27.26
CA LEU A 110 4.85 3.03 -28.31
C LEU A 110 4.23 4.15 -29.17
N SER A 111 2.97 4.52 -28.93
CA SER A 111 2.24 5.55 -29.68
C SER A 111 2.15 6.87 -28.90
N GLU A 112 2.22 8.01 -29.59
CA GLU A 112 2.23 9.36 -28.98
C GLU A 112 0.93 9.76 -28.24
N SER A 113 -0.18 9.00 -28.36
CA SER A 113 -1.50 9.42 -27.85
C SER A 113 -1.84 8.97 -26.43
N THR A 114 -1.20 7.93 -25.91
CA THR A 114 -1.40 7.41 -24.54
C THR A 114 -0.05 6.99 -23.97
N SER A 115 0.28 7.35 -22.73
CA SER A 115 1.56 6.97 -22.14
C SER A 115 1.61 5.49 -21.73
N ILE A 116 0.47 4.91 -21.35
CA ILE A 116 0.37 3.52 -20.89
C ILE A 116 -0.79 2.76 -21.55
N ILE A 117 -0.66 1.43 -21.66
CA ILE A 117 -1.68 0.50 -22.19
C ILE A 117 -1.75 -0.79 -21.36
N LEU A 118 -2.90 -1.49 -21.44
CA LEU A 118 -3.05 -2.85 -20.89
C LEU A 118 -2.69 -3.91 -21.92
N SER A 119 -1.56 -4.58 -21.71
CA SER A 119 -1.17 -5.75 -22.49
C SER A 119 -1.77 -7.01 -21.86
N LYS A 120 -2.78 -7.60 -22.52
CA LYS A 120 -3.38 -8.86 -22.06
C LYS A 120 -2.34 -9.98 -22.09
N LYS A 121 -2.12 -10.62 -20.93
CA LYS A 121 -1.18 -11.74 -20.80
C LYS A 121 -1.87 -13.07 -20.76
N GLU A 122 -2.86 -13.21 -19.89
CA GLU A 122 -3.44 -14.50 -19.56
C GLU A 122 -4.95 -14.40 -19.31
N THR A 123 -5.63 -15.53 -19.42
CA THR A 123 -7.01 -15.70 -18.95
C THR A 123 -7.06 -17.02 -18.22
N LEU A 124 -7.48 -16.97 -16.96
CA LEU A 124 -7.32 -18.03 -15.99
C LEU A 124 -8.67 -18.34 -15.35
N ASP A 125 -8.91 -19.60 -15.04
CA ASP A 125 -9.94 -19.97 -14.08
C ASP A 125 -9.44 -19.70 -12.64
N SER A 126 -10.25 -20.06 -11.65
CA SER A 126 -9.89 -19.88 -10.23
C SER A 126 -8.62 -20.63 -9.81
N GLU A 127 -8.38 -21.83 -10.35
CA GLU A 127 -7.19 -22.62 -9.99
C GLU A 127 -5.93 -22.05 -10.64
N GLY A 128 -6.03 -21.67 -11.92
CA GLY A 128 -4.99 -20.97 -12.66
C GLY A 128 -4.61 -19.66 -11.98
N PHE A 129 -5.60 -18.86 -11.56
CA PHE A 129 -5.36 -17.61 -10.84
C PHE A 129 -4.59 -17.82 -9.53
N VAL A 130 -4.97 -18.82 -8.72
CA VAL A 130 -4.25 -19.12 -7.47
C VAL A 130 -2.81 -19.57 -7.74
N LYS A 131 -2.58 -20.38 -8.78
CA LYS A 131 -1.21 -20.79 -9.17
C LYS A 131 -0.38 -19.59 -9.64
N TRP A 132 -0.96 -18.75 -10.49
CA TRP A 132 -0.35 -17.51 -10.97
C TRP A 132 0.04 -16.59 -9.80
N TRP A 133 -0.87 -16.42 -8.84
CA TRP A 133 -0.67 -15.61 -7.65
C TRP A 133 0.43 -16.19 -6.75
N SER A 134 0.36 -17.48 -6.44
CA SER A 134 1.29 -18.18 -5.54
C SER A 134 2.71 -18.23 -6.11
N SER A 135 2.86 -18.32 -7.44
CA SER A 135 4.20 -18.30 -8.08
C SER A 135 4.95 -16.99 -7.85
N ARG A 136 4.21 -15.88 -7.64
CA ARG A 136 4.75 -14.55 -7.33
C ARG A 136 4.85 -14.34 -5.83
N LYS A 137 3.84 -14.75 -5.08
CA LYS A 137 3.79 -14.65 -3.62
C LYS A 137 4.65 -15.76 -2.99
N ARG A 138 5.95 -15.52 -2.92
CA ARG A 138 6.92 -16.43 -2.26
C ARG A 138 7.00 -16.21 -0.74
N THR A 139 6.02 -15.51 -0.15
CA THR A 139 5.90 -15.28 1.29
C THR A 139 4.91 -16.27 1.90
N GLU A 140 5.32 -16.91 3.00
CA GLU A 140 4.40 -17.66 3.85
C GLU A 140 3.46 -16.69 4.58
N GLN A 141 2.18 -17.05 4.67
CA GLN A 141 1.18 -16.26 5.37
C GLN A 141 1.15 -16.65 6.85
N TYR A 142 1.61 -15.75 7.72
CA TYR A 142 1.66 -15.99 9.17
C TYR A 142 0.42 -15.51 9.93
N LYS A 143 -0.42 -14.64 9.34
CA LYS A 143 -1.67 -14.16 9.96
C LYS A 143 -2.83 -15.07 9.57
N ALA A 144 -3.51 -15.64 10.57
CA ALA A 144 -4.85 -16.18 10.37
C ALA A 144 -5.74 -15.04 9.82
N THR A 145 -6.52 -15.30 8.77
CA THR A 145 -7.40 -14.33 8.09
C THR A 145 -8.51 -13.75 8.97
N PHE A 146 -8.50 -14.03 10.28
CA PHE A 146 -9.61 -13.82 11.20
C PHE A 146 -10.00 -12.35 11.40
N GLU A 147 -9.06 -11.40 11.31
CA GLU A 147 -9.33 -9.98 11.62
C GLU A 147 -9.89 -9.17 10.44
N ALA A 148 -9.81 -9.65 9.20
CA ALA A 148 -10.24 -8.91 8.01
C ALA A 148 -11.41 -9.55 7.23
N ARG A 149 -11.96 -10.69 7.71
CA ARG A 149 -13.11 -11.40 7.11
C ARG A 149 -14.32 -10.53 6.70
N PRO A 150 -14.75 -9.51 7.46
CA PRO A 150 -15.91 -8.69 7.07
C PRO A 150 -15.66 -7.81 5.83
N LEU A 151 -14.39 -7.48 5.54
CA LEU A 151 -13.99 -6.67 4.37
C LEU A 151 -13.45 -7.55 3.24
N GLN A 152 -12.74 -8.64 3.57
CA GLN A 152 -12.16 -9.60 2.64
C GLN A 152 -13.24 -10.38 1.87
N ASN A 153 -14.36 -10.75 2.48
CA ASN A 153 -15.43 -11.48 1.77
C ASN A 153 -16.24 -10.64 0.75
N LYS A 154 -15.80 -9.42 0.42
CA LYS A 154 -16.54 -8.51 -0.47
C LYS A 154 -16.23 -8.71 -1.95
N THR A 155 -15.11 -9.35 -2.28
CA THR A 155 -14.68 -9.57 -3.67
C THR A 155 -14.37 -11.04 -3.94
N ILE A 156 -14.51 -11.44 -5.21
CA ILE A 156 -14.16 -12.78 -5.67
C ILE A 156 -12.68 -13.12 -5.47
N PHE A 157 -11.79 -12.12 -5.53
CA PHE A 157 -10.35 -12.30 -5.41
C PHE A 157 -9.95 -12.88 -4.05
N ASP A 158 -10.37 -12.22 -2.97
CA ASP A 158 -10.11 -12.66 -1.62
C ASP A 158 -10.74 -14.03 -1.36
N ASN A 159 -11.99 -14.25 -1.79
CA ASN A 159 -12.68 -15.54 -1.65
C ASN A 159 -11.91 -16.70 -2.31
N VAL A 160 -11.45 -16.51 -3.55
CA VAL A 160 -10.72 -17.54 -4.30
C VAL A 160 -9.36 -17.82 -3.68
N LEU A 161 -8.60 -16.79 -3.31
CA LEU A 161 -7.28 -16.96 -2.68
C LEU A 161 -7.40 -17.64 -1.30
N GLU A 162 -8.34 -17.19 -0.46
CA GLU A 162 -8.51 -17.72 0.90
C GLU A 162 -8.98 -19.17 0.90
N SER A 163 -9.80 -19.57 -0.08
CA SER A 163 -10.21 -20.98 -0.26
C SER A 163 -9.02 -21.93 -0.46
N LYS A 164 -7.85 -21.38 -0.83
CA LYS A 164 -6.59 -22.10 -1.02
C LYS A 164 -5.53 -21.74 0.02
N GLY A 165 -5.90 -21.04 1.09
CA GLY A 165 -5.01 -20.70 2.20
C GLY A 165 -4.04 -19.57 1.90
N VAL A 166 -4.34 -18.73 0.90
CA VAL A 166 -3.51 -17.58 0.51
C VAL A 166 -4.30 -16.29 0.69
N ALA A 167 -3.65 -15.21 1.09
CA ALA A 167 -4.27 -13.88 1.17
C ALA A 167 -3.88 -12.99 -0.02
N TRP A 168 -4.63 -11.91 -0.18
CA TRP A 168 -4.22 -10.78 -1.02
C TRP A 168 -2.86 -10.18 -0.58
N GLY A 169 -2.28 -9.34 -1.43
CA GLY A 169 -1.03 -8.62 -1.17
C GLY A 169 -1.23 -7.51 -0.12
N GLY A 170 -0.13 -6.99 0.41
CA GLY A 170 -0.21 -5.75 1.20
C GLY A 170 -0.60 -4.58 0.30
N ASN A 171 -1.14 -3.50 0.86
CA ASN A 171 -1.35 -2.25 0.13
C ASN A 171 -0.18 -1.28 0.38
N ILE A 172 -0.01 -0.32 -0.52
CA ILE A 172 0.67 0.95 -0.20
C ILE A 172 -0.45 1.97 -0.04
N ASP A 173 -0.59 2.52 1.17
CA ASP A 173 -1.64 3.49 1.44
C ASP A 173 -1.43 4.74 0.60
N GLY A 174 -0.17 5.16 0.40
CA GLY A 174 0.16 6.30 -0.42
C GLY A 174 1.62 6.45 -0.85
N ALA A 175 1.82 6.99 -2.04
CA ALA A 175 3.09 7.44 -2.58
C ALA A 175 2.91 8.85 -3.17
N ILE A 176 3.81 9.75 -2.81
CA ILE A 176 3.84 11.13 -3.32
C ILE A 176 4.71 11.18 -4.57
N ILE A 177 4.23 11.89 -5.58
CA ILE A 177 4.92 12.08 -6.85
C ILE A 177 5.29 13.56 -6.99
N ASP A 178 6.54 13.84 -7.34
CA ASP A 178 7.02 15.20 -7.60
C ASP A 178 6.54 15.74 -8.97
N GLU A 179 6.95 16.96 -9.32
CA GLU A 179 6.55 17.59 -10.59
C GLU A 179 7.22 16.91 -11.80
N GLU A 180 8.35 16.24 -11.57
CA GLU A 180 9.13 15.48 -12.53
C GLU A 180 8.63 14.03 -12.72
N GLY A 181 7.63 13.59 -11.95
CA GLY A 181 7.07 12.25 -12.03
C GLY A 181 7.81 11.19 -11.20
N ASN A 182 8.77 11.58 -10.36
CA ASN A 182 9.46 10.66 -9.46
C ASN A 182 8.71 10.48 -8.14
N ILE A 183 8.86 9.30 -7.53
CA ILE A 183 8.35 9.07 -6.18
C ILE A 183 9.23 9.83 -5.18
N SER A 184 8.63 10.70 -4.37
CA SER A 184 9.33 11.54 -3.40
C SER A 184 9.13 11.10 -1.95
N ALA A 185 8.05 10.38 -1.63
CA ALA A 185 7.81 9.80 -0.31
C ALA A 185 6.78 8.67 -0.33
N ILE A 186 6.82 7.80 0.68
CA ILE A 186 5.73 6.87 1.01
C ILE A 186 4.96 7.39 2.23
N ILE A 187 3.65 7.24 2.24
CA ILE A 187 2.76 7.51 3.36
C ILE A 187 2.08 6.20 3.80
N GLU A 188 2.21 5.89 5.08
CA GLU A 188 1.38 4.90 5.78
C GLU A 188 0.27 5.62 6.56
N ILE A 189 -0.95 5.11 6.46
CA ILE A 189 -2.11 5.65 7.17
C ILE A 189 -2.52 4.69 8.28
N ARG A 190 -2.75 5.23 9.47
CA ARG A 190 -3.28 4.45 10.59
C ARG A 190 -4.51 5.07 11.19
N HIS A 191 -5.54 4.25 11.35
CA HIS A 191 -6.83 4.69 11.83
C HIS A 191 -7.17 4.04 13.19
N SER A 192 -7.48 4.87 14.18
CA SER A 192 -7.93 4.43 15.50
C SER A 192 -9.43 4.61 15.68
N ARG A 193 -10.08 3.60 16.27
CA ARG A 193 -11.48 3.70 16.75
C ARG A 193 -11.60 3.71 18.27
N SER A 194 -10.47 3.63 18.97
CA SER A 194 -10.44 3.37 20.42
C SER A 194 -9.67 4.43 21.22
N PHE A 195 -8.78 5.15 20.55
CA PHE A 195 -7.93 6.18 21.15
C PHE A 195 -8.11 7.48 20.40
N ALA A 196 -8.32 8.57 21.15
CA ALA A 196 -8.29 9.93 20.60
C ALA A 196 -6.92 10.24 20.00
N ILE A 197 -6.88 11.13 19.01
CA ILE A 197 -5.65 11.44 18.25
C ILE A 197 -4.48 11.88 19.16
N THR A 198 -4.77 12.58 20.26
CA THR A 198 -3.79 13.02 21.28
C THR A 198 -3.18 11.90 22.12
N SER A 199 -3.71 10.69 22.02
CA SER A 199 -3.26 9.51 22.78
C SER A 199 -2.88 8.34 21.88
N TYR A 200 -3.08 8.46 20.56
CA TYR A 200 -2.91 7.37 19.62
C TYR A 200 -1.50 7.35 19.03
N ASP A 201 -0.67 6.43 19.50
CA ASP A 201 0.60 6.08 18.89
C ASP A 201 0.55 4.62 18.39
N PRO A 202 0.63 4.37 17.06
CA PRO A 202 0.68 3.03 16.50
C PRO A 202 1.83 2.16 17.05
N ASN A 203 2.93 2.75 17.52
CA ASN A 203 4.06 2.01 18.08
C ASN A 203 3.67 1.17 19.30
N ASN A 204 2.64 1.58 20.04
CA ASN A 204 2.14 0.85 21.21
C ASN A 204 1.59 -0.54 20.85
N PHE A 205 1.24 -0.78 19.59
CA PHE A 205 0.71 -2.05 19.09
C PHE A 205 1.76 -2.88 18.35
N PHE A 206 2.97 -2.34 18.20
CA PHE A 206 3.99 -2.87 17.30
C PHE A 206 4.44 -4.29 17.63
N ARG A 207 4.58 -4.61 18.93
CA ARG A 207 4.98 -5.95 19.39
C ARG A 207 3.83 -6.96 19.43
N GLY A 208 2.60 -6.47 19.30
CA GLY A 208 1.42 -7.28 19.51
C GLY A 208 1.27 -7.75 20.96
N THR A 209 0.39 -8.72 21.15
CA THR A 209 0.12 -9.38 22.43
C THR A 209 0.06 -10.89 22.21
N PHE A 210 -0.03 -11.69 23.27
CA PHE A 210 -0.26 -13.12 23.14
C PHE A 210 -1.55 -13.48 22.37
N ARG A 211 -2.49 -12.54 22.21
CA ARG A 211 -3.76 -12.72 21.47
C ARG A 211 -3.74 -12.12 20.07
N ARG A 212 -2.79 -11.24 19.74
CA ARG A 212 -2.75 -10.50 18.48
C ARG A 212 -1.32 -10.34 17.97
N PRO A 213 -1.02 -10.73 16.73
CA PRO A 213 0.30 -10.52 16.15
C PRO A 213 0.62 -9.02 16.10
N GLY A 214 1.89 -8.68 16.26
CA GLY A 214 2.36 -7.30 16.16
C GLY A 214 2.37 -6.75 14.74
N ASP A 215 2.60 -5.45 14.62
CA ASP A 215 2.65 -4.72 13.35
C ASP A 215 4.01 -4.79 12.65
N TYR A 216 5.03 -5.46 13.21
CA TYR A 216 6.35 -5.58 12.58
C TYR A 216 6.28 -6.02 11.10
N MET A 217 5.50 -7.06 10.80
CA MET A 217 5.35 -7.56 9.43
C MET A 217 4.46 -6.68 8.54
N THR A 218 3.74 -5.73 9.11
CA THR A 218 3.04 -4.69 8.36
C THR A 218 4.01 -3.58 7.95
N TRP A 219 4.95 -3.22 8.83
CA TRP A 219 5.92 -2.14 8.59
C TRP A 219 7.15 -2.54 7.80
N LEU A 220 7.60 -3.80 7.92
CA LEU A 220 8.81 -4.28 7.24
C LEU A 220 8.77 -4.07 5.70
N PRO A 221 7.68 -4.40 5.00
CA PRO A 221 7.52 -4.03 3.58
C PRO A 221 7.73 -2.55 3.28
N LEU A 222 7.12 -1.66 4.07
CA LEU A 222 7.16 -0.22 3.84
C LEU A 222 8.58 0.34 4.01
N VAL A 223 9.29 -0.11 5.05
CA VAL A 223 10.70 0.23 5.27
C VAL A 223 11.56 -0.32 4.13
N TYR A 224 11.30 -1.55 3.68
CA TYR A 224 11.98 -2.16 2.53
C TYR A 224 11.81 -1.32 1.26
N PHE A 225 10.58 -0.90 0.92
CA PHE A 225 10.32 -0.10 -0.28
C PHE A 225 10.96 1.27 -0.21
N SER A 226 10.72 1.97 0.89
CA SER A 226 11.28 3.30 1.14
C SER A 226 12.81 3.29 1.08
N SER A 227 13.46 2.24 1.59
CA SER A 227 14.91 2.03 1.46
C SER A 227 15.38 1.66 0.06
N ARG A 228 14.59 0.88 -0.70
CA ARG A 228 14.92 0.46 -2.08
C ARG A 228 15.04 1.65 -3.02
N ILE A 229 14.09 2.58 -2.93
CA ILE A 229 14.06 3.78 -3.78
C ILE A 229 14.61 5.02 -3.07
N ASN A 230 15.15 4.86 -1.86
CA ASN A 230 15.85 5.89 -1.09
C ASN A 230 15.03 7.18 -0.88
N ILE A 231 13.82 7.03 -0.35
CA ILE A 231 12.89 8.14 -0.03
C ILE A 231 12.43 8.05 1.43
N PRO A 232 11.90 9.14 2.03
CA PRO A 232 11.31 9.09 3.36
C PRO A 232 10.00 8.28 3.44
N LEU A 233 9.70 7.82 4.66
CA LEU A 233 8.45 7.16 5.02
C LEU A 233 7.73 7.98 6.09
N PHE A 234 6.53 8.44 5.76
CA PHE A 234 5.65 9.19 6.66
C PHE A 234 4.56 8.31 7.25
N LEU A 235 4.19 8.61 8.49
CA LEU A 235 3.05 8.03 9.18
C LEU A 235 2.04 9.14 9.42
N VAL A 236 0.82 8.95 8.91
CA VAL A 236 -0.33 9.80 9.20
C VAL A 236 -1.35 9.01 9.98
N THR A 237 -1.82 9.58 11.08
CA THR A 237 -2.77 8.94 11.99
C THR A 237 -4.09 9.70 12.05
N PHE A 238 -5.19 8.95 12.13
CA PHE A 238 -6.55 9.47 12.27
C PHE A 238 -7.29 8.75 13.41
N SER A 239 -8.36 9.37 13.89
CA SER A 239 -9.18 8.81 14.97
C SER A 239 -10.66 9.17 14.79
N ASP A 240 -11.54 8.17 14.94
CA ASP A 240 -13.01 8.35 14.99
C ASP A 240 -13.52 8.77 16.38
N VAL A 241 -12.65 8.84 17.39
CA VAL A 241 -13.04 9.23 18.76
C VAL A 241 -13.32 10.73 18.81
N SER A 242 -14.46 11.10 19.40
CA SER A 242 -14.92 12.49 19.54
C SER A 242 -13.83 13.43 20.05
N GLY A 243 -13.72 14.61 19.44
CA GLY A 243 -12.67 15.60 19.66
C GLY A 243 -11.46 15.47 18.72
N SER A 244 -11.44 14.44 17.87
CA SER A 244 -10.42 14.20 16.84
C SER A 244 -10.85 14.62 15.44
N GLU A 245 -12.08 15.12 15.27
CA GLU A 245 -12.64 15.53 13.99
C GLU A 245 -11.79 16.65 13.37
N GLY A 246 -11.45 16.50 12.09
CA GLY A 246 -10.60 17.47 11.40
C GLY A 246 -9.18 17.57 11.97
N LYS A 247 -8.64 16.48 12.54
CA LYS A 247 -7.25 16.42 13.01
C LYS A 247 -6.55 15.18 12.51
N CYS A 248 -5.23 15.26 12.39
CA CYS A 248 -4.36 14.12 12.14
C CYS A 248 -3.05 14.26 12.92
N GLY A 249 -2.43 13.13 13.28
CA GLY A 249 -1.11 13.09 13.88
C GLY A 249 -0.08 12.65 12.85
N VAL A 250 1.10 13.25 12.83
CA VAL A 250 2.13 13.00 11.79
C VAL A 250 3.49 12.63 12.37
N ALA A 251 4.21 11.73 11.71
CA ALA A 251 5.59 11.42 12.07
C ALA A 251 6.41 10.98 10.85
N VAL A 252 7.71 11.30 10.85
CA VAL A 252 8.69 10.73 9.93
C VAL A 252 9.31 9.51 10.59
N ILE A 253 9.26 8.36 9.92
CA ILE A 253 9.89 7.13 10.40
C ILE A 253 11.40 7.22 10.17
N SER A 254 12.20 7.18 11.24
CA SER A 254 13.66 7.23 11.12
C SER A 254 14.29 5.84 11.12
N SER A 255 13.70 4.90 11.86
CA SER A 255 14.14 3.51 11.84
C SER A 255 13.08 2.57 12.41
N MET A 256 13.25 1.29 12.10
CA MET A 256 12.44 0.21 12.63
C MET A 256 13.34 -0.84 13.28
N SER A 257 12.85 -1.48 14.34
CA SER A 257 13.46 -2.65 14.97
C SER A 257 12.35 -3.63 15.37
N LYS A 258 12.71 -4.82 15.86
CA LYS A 258 11.72 -5.75 16.44
C LYS A 258 11.01 -5.19 17.68
N ARG A 259 11.57 -4.15 18.32
CA ARG A 259 10.99 -3.50 19.49
C ARG A 259 9.95 -2.44 19.17
N GLY A 260 9.97 -1.88 17.96
CA GLY A 260 9.17 -0.70 17.61
C GLY A 260 9.79 0.16 16.52
N LEU A 261 9.03 1.18 16.15
CA LEU A 261 9.42 2.31 15.32
C LEU A 261 10.17 3.35 16.16
N LYS A 262 11.06 4.08 15.50
CA LYS A 262 11.59 5.36 15.99
C LYS A 262 11.15 6.46 15.03
N TYR A 263 10.85 7.61 15.62
CA TYR A 263 10.38 8.80 14.91
C TYR A 263 11.45 9.88 14.90
N LYS A 264 11.63 10.59 13.78
CA LYS A 264 12.59 11.71 13.70
C LYS A 264 12.09 12.93 14.48
N ASN A 265 10.80 13.24 14.34
CA ASN A 265 10.14 14.40 14.92
C ASN A 265 9.24 14.06 16.13
N GLY A 266 9.43 12.90 16.77
CA GLY A 266 8.57 12.43 17.84
C GLY A 266 7.30 11.69 17.36
N PRO A 267 6.54 11.06 18.28
CA PRO A 267 5.40 10.23 17.93
C PRO A 267 4.24 11.05 17.33
N PRO A 268 3.36 10.44 16.51
CA PRO A 268 2.33 11.18 15.78
C PRO A 268 1.32 11.90 16.69
N ASN A 269 1.01 11.35 17.86
CA ASN A 269 0.14 11.99 18.86
C ASN A 269 0.74 13.25 19.52
N SER A 270 2.03 13.53 19.29
CA SER A 270 2.68 14.77 19.73
C SER A 270 2.78 15.84 18.65
N ASN A 271 2.48 15.49 17.39
CA ASN A 271 2.55 16.36 16.21
C ASN A 271 1.18 16.39 15.52
N ILE A 272 0.23 17.14 16.07
CA ILE A 272 -1.16 17.17 15.59
C ILE A 272 -1.38 18.38 14.69
N LEU A 273 -1.91 18.11 13.51
CA LEU A 273 -2.30 19.09 12.51
C LEU A 273 -3.83 19.16 12.42
N ASN A 274 -4.35 20.34 12.11
CA ASN A 274 -5.79 20.65 12.15
C ASN A 274 -6.38 20.92 10.76
N SER A 275 -5.60 20.76 9.68
CA SER A 275 -6.10 20.93 8.31
C SER A 275 -5.26 20.17 7.28
N SER A 276 -5.85 19.94 6.11
CA SER A 276 -5.14 19.39 4.94
C SER A 276 -4.03 20.32 4.43
N ASN A 277 -4.15 21.64 4.61
CA ASN A 277 -3.10 22.60 4.26
C ASN A 277 -1.89 22.50 5.20
N GLU A 278 -2.13 22.34 6.51
CA GLU A 278 -1.06 22.10 7.48
C GLU A 278 -0.36 20.77 7.19
N LEU A 279 -1.12 19.73 6.84
CA LEU A 279 -0.56 18.42 6.46
C LEU A 279 0.30 18.50 5.19
N LYS A 280 -0.19 19.15 4.13
CA LYS A 280 0.58 19.38 2.91
C LYS A 280 1.90 20.11 3.21
N LYS A 281 1.83 21.22 3.94
CA LYS A 281 3.02 21.98 4.30
C LYS A 281 4.01 21.14 5.13
N TRP A 282 3.51 20.39 6.10
CA TRP A 282 4.35 19.51 6.92
C TRP A 282 5.07 18.46 6.07
N ILE A 283 4.36 17.86 5.11
CA ILE A 283 4.95 16.91 4.15
C ILE A 283 6.05 17.60 3.32
N GLU A 284 5.77 18.77 2.75
CA GLU A 284 6.73 19.54 1.96
C GLU A 284 7.99 19.92 2.76
N ASP A 285 7.81 20.35 4.02
CA ASP A 285 8.90 20.71 4.92
C ASP A 285 9.79 19.50 5.30
N ASN A 286 9.27 18.27 5.14
CA ASN A 286 9.95 17.02 5.52
C ASN A 286 10.23 16.09 4.31
N ILE A 287 10.02 16.55 3.07
CA ILE A 287 10.14 15.69 1.88
C ILE A 287 11.58 15.24 1.59
N ASN A 288 12.57 15.98 2.10
CA ASN A 288 14.00 15.69 1.92
C ASN A 288 14.60 14.91 3.10
N GLU A 289 13.74 14.31 3.94
CA GLU A 289 14.19 13.53 5.09
C GLU A 289 14.81 12.20 4.67
N ASP A 290 15.71 11.69 5.52
CA ASP A 290 16.42 10.44 5.24
C ASP A 290 15.47 9.23 5.19
N THR A 291 15.82 8.24 4.37
CA THR A 291 15.11 6.95 4.35
C THR A 291 15.24 6.20 5.69
N PRO A 292 14.16 5.56 6.19
CA PRO A 292 14.20 4.74 7.40
C PRO A 292 15.22 3.60 7.29
N THR A 293 15.86 3.29 8.41
CA THR A 293 16.80 2.16 8.52
C THR A 293 16.22 1.00 9.32
N LEU A 294 16.69 -0.23 9.04
CA LEU A 294 16.41 -1.40 9.87
C LEU A 294 17.52 -1.59 10.92
N ASN A 295 17.14 -1.59 12.19
CA ASN A 295 18.01 -1.89 13.33
C ASN A 295 17.71 -3.31 13.85
N ILE A 296 18.65 -4.22 13.66
CA ILE A 296 18.55 -5.61 14.15
C ILE A 296 18.80 -5.67 15.67
N ASP A 297 19.65 -4.76 16.16
CA ASP A 297 20.06 -4.72 17.56
C ASP A 297 19.07 -3.93 18.41
N SER A 298 18.00 -4.60 18.81
CA SER A 298 17.30 -4.35 20.08
C SER A 298 16.31 -5.47 20.35
#